data_AF-F0J7V8-F1
#
_entry.id   AF-F0J7V8-F1
#
_cell.length_a   1.000
_cell.length_b   1.000
_cell.length_c   1.000
_cell.angle_alpha   90.00
_cell.angle_beta   90.00
_cell.angle_gamma   90.00
#
_symmetry.space_group_name_H-M   'P 1'
#
loop_
_entity.id
_entity.type
_entity.pdbx_description
1 polymer ?
#
loop_
_entity_poly.entity_id
_entity_poly.type
_entity_poly.pdbx_seq_one_letter_code
_entity_poly.pdbx_strand_id
1 'polypeptide(L)'
;MRFTLDTNLLVYAVDRDAGDRHCIALDIARRARGRDCVLTLQSLAELFRALTGPKMKVPAALAADIVQEWQDAVIHHGWSFWEAMIWATAKKHGCRILFTEDGQAGRTLGGVTIVNPFGDGGAEFAKAAFGT
;
A
#
# COMPACT_ATOMS: atom_id res chain seq x y z
N MET A 1 -9.27 5.14 20.22
CA MET A 1 -10.21 4.05 19.94
C MET A 1 -9.47 2.99 19.15
N ARG A 2 -9.51 1.74 19.60
CA ARG A 2 -8.87 0.60 18.95
C ARG A 2 -9.88 -0.11 18.06
N PHE A 3 -9.52 -0.42 16.82
CA PHE A 3 -10.41 -1.09 15.87
C PHE A 3 -9.64 -2.06 14.96
N THR A 4 -10.36 -2.86 14.18
CA THR A 4 -9.79 -3.80 13.21
C THR A 4 -10.51 -3.63 11.87
N LEU A 5 -9.91 -4.18 10.82
CA LEU A 5 -10.46 -4.18 9.47
C LEU A 5 -10.61 -5.62 8.98
N ASP A 6 -11.81 -5.94 8.51
CA ASP A 6 -12.10 -7.17 7.81
C ASP A 6 -11.37 -7.21 6.45
N THR A 7 -11.04 -8.40 5.98
CA THR A 7 -10.30 -8.60 4.73
C THR A 7 -11.01 -8.04 3.53
N ASN A 8 -12.34 -8.18 3.45
CA ASN A 8 -13.09 -7.69 2.30
C ASN A 8 -12.87 -6.18 2.11
N LEU A 9 -12.76 -5.44 3.20
CA LEU A 9 -12.43 -4.01 3.17
C LEU A 9 -11.00 -3.80 2.65
N LEU A 10 -10.03 -4.59 3.08
CA LEU A 10 -8.66 -4.54 2.55
C LEU A 10 -8.59 -4.88 1.04
N VAL A 11 -9.35 -5.89 0.62
CA VAL A 11 -9.45 -6.33 -0.79
C VAL A 11 -10.11 -5.24 -1.64
N TYR A 12 -11.21 -4.65 -1.18
CA TYR A 12 -11.84 -3.54 -1.91
C TYR A 12 -10.95 -2.31 -1.97
N ALA A 13 -10.12 -2.04 -0.95
CA ALA A 13 -9.19 -0.92 -0.98
C ALA A 13 -8.10 -1.05 -2.06
N VAL A 14 -7.81 -2.27 -2.57
CA VAL A 14 -6.87 -2.50 -3.68
C VAL A 14 -7.54 -2.79 -5.02
N ASP A 15 -8.72 -3.40 -5.01
CA ASP A 15 -9.49 -3.74 -6.21
C ASP A 15 -10.10 -2.47 -6.83
N ARG A 16 -9.40 -1.85 -7.79
CA ARG A 16 -9.85 -0.64 -8.50
C ARG A 16 -11.13 -0.87 -9.31
N ASP A 17 -11.46 -2.12 -9.62
CA ASP A 17 -12.66 -2.49 -10.36
C ASP A 17 -13.87 -2.69 -9.44
N ALA A 18 -13.72 -2.52 -8.12
CA ALA A 18 -14.81 -2.70 -7.15
C ALA A 18 -15.77 -1.49 -7.03
N GLY A 19 -15.61 -0.45 -7.85
CA GLY A 19 -16.51 0.71 -7.91
C GLY A 19 -16.64 1.43 -6.56
N ASP A 20 -17.87 1.70 -6.12
CA ASP A 20 -18.14 2.40 -4.85
C ASP A 20 -17.52 1.71 -3.63
N ARG A 21 -17.42 0.38 -3.66
CA ARG A 21 -16.79 -0.38 -2.57
C ARG A 21 -15.31 -0.03 -2.44
N HIS A 22 -14.63 0.21 -3.57
CA HIS A 22 -13.24 0.69 -3.57
C HIS A 22 -13.14 2.06 -2.91
N CYS A 23 -13.98 3.00 -3.30
CA CYS A 23 -13.97 4.36 -2.75
C CYS A 23 -14.19 4.36 -1.23
N ILE A 24 -15.20 3.63 -0.75
CA ILE A 24 -15.52 3.54 0.68
C ILE A 24 -14.38 2.85 1.45
N ALA A 25 -13.90 1.72 0.93
CA ALA A 25 -12.81 0.98 1.57
C ALA A 25 -11.51 1.80 1.63
N LEU A 26 -11.20 2.54 0.57
CA LEU A 26 -10.04 3.42 0.49
C LEU A 26 -10.16 4.61 1.46
N ASP A 27 -11.35 5.19 1.64
CA ASP A 27 -11.56 6.25 2.64
C ASP A 27 -11.40 5.73 4.07
N ILE A 28 -11.99 4.58 4.39
CA ILE A 28 -11.82 3.94 5.71
C ILE A 28 -10.35 3.60 5.95
N ALA A 29 -9.67 3.06 4.94
CA ALA A 29 -8.24 2.79 4.95
C ALA A 29 -7.41 4.04 5.28
N ARG A 30 -7.63 5.14 4.54
CA ARG A 30 -6.93 6.41 4.75
C ARG A 30 -7.17 6.97 6.16
N ARG A 31 -8.42 6.91 6.65
CA ARG A 31 -8.76 7.37 8.01
C ARG A 31 -8.16 6.49 9.11
N ALA A 32 -7.92 5.22 8.81
CA ALA A 32 -7.28 4.29 9.72
C ALA A 32 -5.76 4.52 9.85
N ARG A 33 -5.16 5.28 8.93
CA ARG A 33 -3.74 5.64 8.93
C ARG A 33 -3.34 6.32 10.25
N GLY A 34 -2.27 5.85 10.87
CA GLY A 34 -1.73 6.42 12.12
C GLY A 34 -2.64 6.26 13.34
N ARG A 35 -3.69 5.44 13.27
CA ARG A 35 -4.57 5.12 14.40
C ARG A 35 -4.28 3.72 14.92
N ASP A 36 -4.70 3.45 16.16
CA ASP A 36 -4.60 2.15 16.81
C ASP A 36 -5.52 1.12 16.12
N CYS A 37 -5.02 0.54 15.04
CA CYS A 37 -5.70 -0.45 14.21
C CYS A 37 -4.95 -1.78 14.31
N VAL A 38 -5.63 -2.82 14.80
CA VAL A 38 -5.08 -4.18 14.86
C VAL A 38 -5.55 -4.93 13.63
N LEU A 39 -4.62 -5.44 12.83
CA LEU A 39 -4.96 -6.34 11.73
C LEU A 39 -4.86 -7.78 12.20
N THR A 40 -5.88 -8.57 11.86
CA THR A 40 -5.91 -9.97 12.25
C THR A 40 -5.11 -10.82 11.26
N LEU A 41 -4.59 -11.95 11.72
CA LEU A 41 -3.94 -12.93 10.85
C LEU A 41 -4.90 -13.46 9.76
N GLN A 42 -6.19 -13.56 10.08
CA GLN A 42 -7.25 -13.88 9.11
C GLN A 42 -7.30 -12.84 7.99
N SER A 43 -7.24 -11.54 8.33
CA SER A 43 -7.20 -10.44 7.34
C SER A 43 -6.01 -10.55 6.38
N LEU A 44 -4.87 -11.05 6.86
CA LEU A 44 -3.67 -11.26 6.03
C LEU A 44 -3.78 -12.53 5.18
N ALA A 45 -4.31 -13.62 5.74
CA ALA A 45 -4.50 -14.89 5.04
C ALA A 45 -5.52 -14.77 3.90
N GLU A 46 -6.59 -14.04 4.10
CA GLU A 46 -7.59 -13.80 3.06
C GLU A 46 -7.11 -12.79 2.00
N LEU A 47 -6.27 -11.82 2.36
CA LEU A 47 -5.62 -10.93 1.39
C LEU A 47 -4.65 -11.70 0.50
N PHE A 48 -3.85 -12.59 1.08
CA PHE A 48 -3.04 -13.56 0.33
C PHE A 48 -3.91 -14.39 -0.62
N ARG A 49 -5.06 -14.89 -0.14
CA ARG A 49 -6.01 -15.64 -0.97
C ARG A 49 -6.64 -14.79 -2.08
N ALA A 50 -6.87 -13.50 -1.85
CA ALA A 50 -7.36 -12.58 -2.87
C ALA A 50 -6.32 -12.30 -3.95
N LEU A 51 -5.04 -12.08 -3.56
CA LEU A 51 -3.92 -11.89 -4.49
C LEU A 51 -3.70 -13.13 -5.37
N THR A 52 -3.74 -14.31 -4.77
CA THR A 52 -3.59 -15.60 -5.49
C THR A 52 -4.84 -16.05 -6.22
N GLY A 53 -5.98 -15.40 -5.97
CA GLY A 53 -7.28 -15.74 -6.52
C GLY A 53 -7.41 -15.47 -8.03
N PRO A 54 -8.51 -15.92 -8.65
CA PRO A 54 -8.70 -15.93 -10.09
C PRO A 54 -8.75 -14.54 -10.74
N LYS A 55 -8.99 -13.48 -9.96
CA LYS A 55 -8.96 -12.09 -10.45
C LYS A 55 -7.53 -11.60 -10.67
N MET A 56 -6.70 -11.68 -9.62
CA MET A 56 -5.37 -11.07 -9.59
C MET A 56 -4.26 -12.03 -10.04
N LYS A 57 -4.43 -13.33 -9.79
CA LYS A 57 -3.54 -14.44 -10.22
C LYS A 57 -2.06 -14.22 -9.88
N VAL A 58 -1.77 -13.53 -8.78
CA VAL A 58 -0.41 -13.36 -8.27
C VAL A 58 0.10 -14.72 -7.79
N PRO A 59 1.28 -15.20 -8.23
CA PRO A 59 1.86 -16.44 -7.74
C PRO A 59 1.93 -16.51 -6.20
N ALA A 60 1.71 -17.69 -5.61
CA ALA A 60 1.67 -17.86 -4.15
C ALA A 60 2.94 -17.40 -3.43
N ALA A 61 4.13 -17.79 -3.93
CA ALA A 61 5.40 -17.31 -3.38
C ALA A 61 5.49 -15.77 -3.43
N LEU A 62 5.02 -15.19 -4.53
CA LEU A 62 5.02 -13.75 -4.73
C LEU A 62 4.07 -13.03 -3.76
N ALA A 63 2.86 -13.54 -3.58
CA ALA A 63 1.91 -12.98 -2.63
C ALA A 63 2.43 -13.08 -1.17
N ALA A 64 3.17 -14.15 -0.83
CA ALA A 64 3.77 -14.32 0.48
C ALA A 64 4.87 -13.27 0.74
N ASP A 65 5.76 -13.08 -0.24
CA ASP A 65 6.82 -12.06 -0.16
C ASP A 65 6.22 -10.67 0.07
N ILE A 66 5.19 -10.32 -0.71
CA ILE A 66 4.49 -9.03 -0.61
C ILE A 66 3.92 -8.84 0.80
N VAL A 67 3.23 -9.83 1.35
CA VAL A 67 2.64 -9.76 2.70
C VAL A 67 3.73 -9.63 3.78
N GLN A 68 4.85 -10.32 3.64
CA GLN A 68 5.96 -10.21 4.59
C GLN A 68 6.62 -8.83 4.54
N GLU A 69 6.87 -8.29 3.35
CA GLU A 69 7.43 -6.94 3.19
C GLU A 69 6.50 -5.87 3.77
N TRP A 70 5.18 -6.05 3.67
CA TRP A 70 4.22 -5.14 4.31
C TRP A 70 4.30 -5.19 5.83
N GLN A 71 4.34 -6.40 6.41
CA GLN A 71 4.47 -6.56 7.85
C GLN A 71 5.76 -5.92 8.36
N ASP A 72 6.88 -6.14 7.67
CA ASP A 72 8.17 -5.56 8.02
C ASP A 72 8.11 -4.02 8.01
N ALA A 73 7.53 -3.43 6.96
CA ALA A 73 7.39 -1.97 6.88
C ALA A 73 6.47 -1.38 7.98
N VAL A 74 5.42 -2.09 8.38
CA VAL A 74 4.56 -1.65 9.49
C VAL A 74 5.31 -1.74 10.83
N ILE A 75 5.96 -2.87 11.10
CA ILE A 75 6.57 -3.16 12.40
C ILE A 75 7.86 -2.37 12.60
N HIS A 76 8.71 -2.28 11.57
CA HIS A 76 10.08 -1.78 11.68
C HIS A 76 10.30 -0.40 11.04
N HIS A 77 9.34 0.07 10.24
CA HIS A 77 9.50 1.32 9.49
C HIS A 77 8.45 2.39 9.83
N GLY A 78 7.57 2.10 10.80
CA GLY A 78 6.58 3.03 11.31
C GLY A 78 5.58 3.48 10.25
N TRP A 79 5.43 2.69 9.19
CA TRP A 79 4.46 2.98 8.15
C TRP A 79 3.10 2.47 8.56
N SER A 80 2.09 3.17 8.10
CA SER A 80 0.77 2.57 8.13
C SER A 80 0.72 1.33 7.24
N PHE A 81 -0.22 0.44 7.57
CA PHE A 81 -0.50 -0.73 6.74
C PHE A 81 -0.66 -0.38 5.25
N TRP A 82 -1.31 0.73 4.94
CA TRP A 82 -1.61 1.13 3.57
C TRP A 82 -0.39 1.65 2.80
N GLU A 83 0.48 2.41 3.47
CA GLU A 83 1.74 2.86 2.87
C GLU A 83 2.66 1.67 2.61
N ALA A 84 2.76 0.75 3.57
CA ALA A 84 3.47 -0.52 3.42
C ALA A 84 2.92 -1.31 2.23
N MET A 85 1.60 -1.40 2.13
CA MET A 85 0.89 -2.13 1.09
C MET A 85 1.23 -1.64 -0.32
N ILE A 86 1.10 -0.33 -0.52
CA ILE A 86 1.36 0.33 -1.81
C ILE A 86 2.84 0.21 -2.18
N TRP A 87 3.73 0.41 -1.21
CA TRP A 87 5.17 0.34 -1.44
C TRP A 87 5.65 -1.04 -1.86
N ALA A 88 5.30 -2.13 -1.15
CA ALA A 88 5.86 -3.43 -1.57
C ALA A 88 5.27 -3.89 -2.90
N THR A 89 4.04 -3.47 -3.24
CA THR A 89 3.50 -3.65 -4.61
C THR A 89 4.37 -2.90 -5.62
N ALA A 90 4.62 -1.61 -5.40
CA ALA A 90 5.45 -0.79 -6.28
C ALA A 90 6.86 -1.38 -6.46
N LYS A 91 7.51 -1.73 -5.35
CA LYS A 91 8.84 -2.37 -5.31
C LYS A 91 8.85 -3.65 -6.14
N LYS A 92 7.84 -4.52 -5.93
CA LYS A 92 7.76 -5.80 -6.60
C LYS A 92 7.61 -5.69 -8.11
N HIS A 93 6.88 -4.67 -8.58
CA HIS A 93 6.73 -4.36 -9.99
C HIS A 93 7.89 -3.53 -10.56
N GLY A 94 8.97 -3.31 -9.79
CA GLY A 94 10.16 -2.60 -10.24
C GLY A 94 10.00 -1.08 -10.33
N CYS A 95 8.93 -0.52 -9.76
CA CYS A 95 8.77 0.92 -9.68
C CYS A 95 9.85 1.51 -8.77
N ARG A 96 10.64 2.45 -9.27
CA ARG A 96 11.69 3.13 -8.48
C ARG A 96 11.20 4.38 -7.77
N ILE A 97 10.03 4.89 -8.15
CA ILE A 97 9.43 6.09 -7.59
C ILE A 97 8.00 5.76 -7.15
N LEU A 98 7.65 6.14 -5.93
CA LEU A 98 6.29 6.15 -5.42
C LEU A 98 5.86 7.59 -5.16
N PHE A 99 5.02 8.14 -6.04
CA PHE A 99 4.40 9.44 -5.80
C PHE A 99 3.26 9.30 -4.79
N THR A 100 3.31 10.05 -3.71
CA THR A 100 2.24 10.10 -2.70
C THR A 100 2.30 11.43 -1.93
N GLU A 101 1.15 12.08 -1.78
CA GLU A 101 0.99 13.25 -0.91
C GLU A 101 1.25 12.91 0.56
N ASP A 102 0.88 11.68 0.89
CA ASP A 102 0.79 11.14 2.24
C ASP A 102 1.91 10.12 2.46
N GLY A 103 2.79 10.37 3.44
CA GLY A 103 3.80 9.41 3.88
C GLY A 103 5.16 10.02 4.20
N GLN A 104 6.20 9.19 4.20
CA GLN A 104 7.56 9.59 4.57
C GLN A 104 8.36 10.06 3.34
N ALA A 105 7.91 11.17 2.72
CA ALA A 105 8.56 11.75 1.55
C ALA A 105 10.07 12.00 1.76
N GLY A 106 10.85 11.80 0.70
CA GLY A 106 12.32 11.89 0.72
C GLY A 106 13.01 10.61 1.18
N ARG A 107 12.27 9.64 1.73
CA ARG A 107 12.82 8.34 2.12
C ARG A 107 12.92 7.41 0.92
N THR A 108 13.99 6.63 0.86
CA THR A 108 14.14 5.51 -0.08
C THR A 108 14.19 4.21 0.71
N LEU A 109 13.31 3.26 0.37
CA LEU A 109 13.26 1.95 1.02
C LEU A 109 13.15 0.86 -0.04
N GLY A 110 14.00 -0.17 0.05
CA GLY A 110 14.02 -1.29 -0.89
C GLY A 110 14.13 -0.87 -2.37
N GLY A 111 14.84 0.24 -2.66
CA GLY A 111 15.00 0.77 -4.01
C GLY A 111 13.85 1.64 -4.54
N VAL A 112 12.81 1.88 -3.74
CA VAL A 112 11.69 2.77 -4.07
C VAL A 112 11.84 4.08 -3.31
N THR A 113 11.92 5.19 -4.03
CA THR A 113 11.96 6.55 -3.46
C THR A 113 10.54 7.11 -3.35
N ILE A 114 10.18 7.57 -2.15
CA ILE A 114 8.88 8.20 -1.88
C ILE A 114 8.98 9.69 -2.18
N VAL A 115 8.10 10.18 -3.04
CA VAL A 115 8.08 11.58 -3.47
C VAL A 115 6.69 12.17 -3.24
N ASN A 116 6.62 13.28 -2.50
CA ASN A 116 5.41 14.09 -2.45
C ASN A 116 5.44 15.11 -3.59
N PRO A 117 4.58 14.98 -4.63
CA PRO A 117 4.58 15.89 -5.76
C PRO A 117 4.08 17.31 -5.41
N PHE A 118 3.45 17.50 -4.24
CA PHE A 118 2.91 18.77 -3.77
C PHE A 118 3.80 19.46 -2.72
N GLY A 119 4.91 18.81 -2.31
CA GLY A 119 5.92 19.41 -1.45
C GLY A 119 6.95 20.23 -2.24
N ASP A 120 7.86 20.87 -1.51
CA ASP A 120 8.93 21.69 -2.10
C ASP A 120 9.75 20.90 -3.14
N GLY A 121 9.80 21.40 -4.37
CA GLY A 121 10.50 20.77 -5.51
C GLY A 121 9.83 19.49 -6.06
N GLY A 122 8.77 18.99 -5.45
CA GLY A 122 8.09 17.75 -5.84
C GLY A 122 7.47 17.80 -7.23
N ALA A 123 6.85 18.92 -7.57
CA ALA A 123 6.22 19.12 -8.89
C ALA A 123 7.25 19.18 -10.03
N GLU A 124 8.43 19.75 -9.77
CA GLU A 124 9.53 19.80 -10.74
C GLU A 124 10.16 18.42 -10.93
N PHE A 125 10.38 17.68 -9.83
CA PHE A 125 10.82 16.29 -9.88
C PHE A 125 9.83 15.41 -10.67
N ALA A 126 8.53 15.58 -10.45
CA ALA A 126 7.51 14.85 -11.18
C ALA A 126 7.61 15.11 -12.69
N LYS A 127 7.70 16.38 -13.12
CA LYS A 127 7.87 16.74 -14.54
C LYS A 127 9.13 16.11 -15.15
N ALA A 128 10.26 16.21 -14.45
CA ALA A 128 11.51 15.60 -14.89
C ALA A 128 11.43 14.07 -15.01
N ALA A 129 10.74 13.41 -14.06
CA ALA A 129 10.56 11.96 -14.07
C ALA A 129 9.69 11.46 -15.26
N PHE A 130 8.80 12.30 -15.78
CA PHE A 130 7.96 12.00 -16.96
C PHE A 130 8.56 12.50 -18.28
N GLY A 131 9.71 13.17 -18.26
CA GLY A 131 10.40 13.62 -19.48
C GLY A 131 9.71 14.77 -20.22
N THR A 132 8.99 15.64 -19.51
CA THR A 132 8.33 16.84 -20.06
C THR A 132 8.98 18.13 -19.59
#